data_AF-A0A1Q9NAY3-F1
#
_entry.id   AF-A0A1Q9NAY3-F1
#
_cell.length_a   1.000
_cell.length_b   1.000
_cell.length_c   1.000
_cell.angle_alpha   90.00
_cell.angle_beta   90.00
_cell.angle_gamma   90.00
#
_symmetry.space_group_name_H-M   'P 1'
#
loop_
_entity.id
_entity.type
_entity.pdbx_description
1 polymer ?
#
loop_
_entity_poly.entity_id
_entity_poly.type
_entity_poly.pdbx_seq_one_letter_code
_entity_poly.pdbx_strand_id
1 'polypeptide(L)' 'MEFPSLCYYYIILDTFDHVDSAIIVTDWPELKDYFANNKPNIPIIDGRVIYPEADRSIGRARVKNFVKLQNIR' A
#
# COMPACT_ATOMS: atom_id res chain seq x y z
N MET A 1 10.64 21.60 -15.44
CA MET A 1 9.91 20.76 -14.48
C MET A 1 9.53 19.50 -15.24
N GLU A 2 10.27 18.42 -15.03
CA GLU A 2 9.92 17.12 -15.63
C GLU A 2 8.84 16.49 -14.76
N PHE A 3 7.71 16.13 -15.39
CA PHE A 3 6.73 15.30 -14.71
C PHE A 3 7.36 13.91 -14.51
N PRO A 4 7.24 13.30 -13.31
CA PRO A 4 7.73 11.95 -13.12
C PRO A 4 7.05 11.04 -14.15
N SER A 5 7.86 10.29 -14.90
CA SER A 5 7.36 9.31 -15.85
C SER A 5 6.59 8.23 -15.11
N LEU A 6 5.38 7.94 -15.57
CA LEU A 6 4.60 6.83 -15.05
C LEU A 6 5.23 5.52 -15.54
N CYS A 7 5.74 4.72 -14.60
CA CYS A 7 6.30 3.40 -14.86
C CYS A 7 5.27 2.31 -14.55
N TYR A 8 5.17 1.32 -15.42
CA TYR A 8 4.28 0.18 -15.26
C TYR A 8 5.10 -1.08 -14.99
N TYR A 9 4.76 -1.78 -13.92
CA TYR A 9 5.31 -3.09 -13.58
C TYR A 9 4.21 -4.14 -13.71
N TYR A 10 4.53 -5.27 -14.35
CA TYR A 10 3.59 -6.37 -14.54
C TYR A 10 3.67 -7.40 -13.41
N ILE A 11 4.72 -7.35 -12.59
CA ILE A 11 4.98 -8.25 -11.49
C ILE A 11 4.83 -7.48 -10.17
N ILE A 12 4.04 -8.04 -9.26
CA ILE A 12 3.72 -7.42 -7.96
C ILE A 12 5.00 -7.23 -7.13
N LEU A 13 5.88 -8.23 -7.12
CA LEU A 13 7.15 -8.18 -6.38
C LEU A 13 8.01 -6.98 -6.80
N ASP A 14 8.28 -6.85 -8.10
CA ASP A 14 9.06 -5.74 -8.68
C ASP A 14 8.47 -4.38 -8.31
N THR A 15 7.14 -4.29 -8.20
CA THR A 15 6.46 -3.04 -7.81
C THR A 15 6.84 -2.63 -6.39
N PHE A 16 6.91 -3.58 -5.44
CA PHE A 16 7.18 -3.27 -4.04
C PHE A 16 8.67 -3.06 -3.74
N ASP A 17 9.58 -3.64 -4.52
CA ASP A 17 11.03 -3.52 -4.33
C ASP A 17 11.60 -2.16 -4.81
N HIS A 18 10.84 -1.44 -5.64
CA HIS A 18 11.29 -0.19 -6.27
C HIS A 18 10.59 1.07 -5.74
N VAL A 19 9.82 0.97 -4.66
CA VAL A 19 9.02 2.10 -4.15
C VAL A 19 9.22 2.30 -2.65
N ASP A 20 9.18 3.55 -2.21
CA ASP A 20 9.28 3.90 -0.79
C ASP A 20 7.97 3.69 -0.02
N SER A 21 6.84 3.62 -0.73
CA SER A 21 5.51 3.35 -0.16
C SER A 21 4.54 2.90 -1.24
N ALA A 22 3.44 2.24 -0.85
CA ALA A 22 2.41 1.77 -1.78
C ALA A 22 0.99 2.07 -1.29
N ILE A 23 0.07 2.25 -2.26
CA ILE A 23 -1.36 2.40 -2.01
C ILE A 23 -2.10 1.29 -2.73
N ILE A 24 -2.93 0.55 -2.00
CA ILE A 24 -3.79 -0.49 -2.57
C ILE A 24 -5.14 0.14 -2.90
N VAL A 25 -5.43 0.25 -4.20
CA VAL A 25 -6.67 0.87 -4.71
C VAL A 25 -7.70 -0.14 -5.23
N THR A 26 -7.29 -1.40 -5.45
CA THR A 26 -8.12 -2.48 -5.98
C THR A 26 -7.85 -3.77 -5.21
N ASP A 27 -8.90 -4.55 -4.91
CA ASP A 27 -8.79 -5.87 -4.27
C ASP A 27 -8.57 -6.93 -5.36
N TRP A 28 -7.31 -7.19 -5.69
CA TRP A 28 -6.91 -8.28 -6.59
C TRP A 28 -6.57 -9.53 -5.77
N PRO A 29 -7.11 -10.72 -6.10
CA PRO A 29 -6.81 -11.97 -5.40
C PRO A 29 -5.31 -12.23 -5.26
N GLU A 30 -4.53 -11.90 -6.28
CA GLU A 30 -3.08 -12.08 -6.35
C GLU A 30 -2.33 -11.29 -5.27
N LEU A 31 -2.89 -10.16 -4.81
CA LEU A 31 -2.30 -9.38 -3.72
C LEU A 31 -2.44 -10.11 -2.37
N LYS A 32 -3.52 -10.86 -2.16
CA LYS A 32 -3.71 -11.66 -0.93
C LYS A 32 -2.67 -12.79 -0.88
N ASP A 33 -2.49 -13.49 -2.01
CA ASP A 33 -1.46 -14.53 -2.14
C ASP A 33 -0.05 -13.94 -1.97
N TYR A 34 0.21 -12.76 -2.54
CA TYR A 34 1.47 -12.06 -2.35
C TYR A 34 1.74 -11.76 -0.87
N PHE A 35 0.81 -11.14 -0.14
CA PHE A 35 1.01 -10.78 1.28
C PHE A 35 1.04 -11.98 2.22
N ALA A 36 0.47 -13.12 1.84
CA ALA A 36 0.60 -14.35 2.61
C ALA A 36 2.04 -14.91 2.57
N ASN A 37 2.75 -14.69 1.46
CA ASN A 37 4.08 -15.24 1.22
C ASN A 37 5.21 -14.22 1.37
N ASN A 38 4.89 -12.92 1.31
CA ASN A 38 5.85 -11.83 1.32
C ASN A 38 5.43 -10.75 2.32
N LYS A 39 6.41 -10.21 3.04
CA LYS A 39 6.19 -9.11 3.98
C LYS A 39 6.97 -7.88 3.52
N PRO A 40 6.39 -7.03 2.65
CA PRO A 40 7.07 -5.83 2.19
C PRO A 40 7.42 -4.89 3.35
N ASN A 41 8.67 -4.46 3.39
CA ASN A 41 9.22 -3.59 4.43
C ASN A 41 9.04 -2.09 4.10
N ILE A 42 7.90 -1.73 3.51
CA ILE A 42 7.57 -0.34 3.14
C ILE A 42 6.21 0.04 3.70
N PRO A 43 5.91 1.31 4.00
CA PRO A 43 4.56 1.73 4.35
C PRO A 43 3.52 1.38 3.26
N ILE A 44 2.39 0.82 3.68
CA ILE A 44 1.26 0.49 2.80
C ILE A 44 0.00 1.19 3.29
N ILE A 45 -0.63 1.98 2.42
CA ILE A 45 -1.96 2.54 2.62
C ILE A 45 -2.96 1.60 1.96
N ASP A 46 -3.73 0.90 2.78
CA ASP A 46 -4.66 -0.11 2.31
C ASP A 46 -6.09 0.43 2.24
N GLY A 47 -6.54 0.77 1.03
CA GLY A 47 -7.91 1.22 0.77
C GLY A 47 -8.94 0.09 0.65
N ARG A 48 -8.48 -1.18 0.65
CA ARG A 48 -9.32 -2.36 0.38
C ARG A 48 -9.33 -3.39 1.50
N VAL A 49 -8.53 -3.18 2.54
CA VAL A 49 -8.46 -4.04 3.73
C VAL A 49 -7.98 -5.46 3.39
N ILE A 50 -7.05 -5.57 2.44
CA ILE A 50 -6.45 -6.84 2.03
C ILE A 50 -5.14 -7.15 2.76
N TYR A 51 -4.45 -6.11 3.27
CA TYR A 51 -3.19 -6.27 3.96
C TYR A 51 -3.43 -6.77 5.40
N PRO A 52 -2.77 -7.87 5.83
CA PRO A 52 -3.00 -8.50 7.12
C PRO A 52 -2.89 -7.53 8.31
N GLU A 53 -3.85 -7.58 9.25
CA GLU A 53 -3.88 -6.63 10.37
C GLU A 53 -2.66 -6.76 11.30
N ALA A 54 -2.15 -8.00 11.47
CA ALA A 54 -0.99 -8.30 12.30
C ALA A 54 0.31 -7.64 11.80
N ASP A 55 0.35 -7.28 10.51
CA ASP A 55 1.54 -6.70 9.86
C ASP A 55 1.40 -5.18 9.67
N ARG A 56 0.32 -4.57 10.16
CA ARG A 56 0.12 -3.11 10.11
C ARG A 56 1.02 -2.43 11.15
N SER A 57 2.08 -1.76 10.71
CA SER A 57 2.82 -0.84 11.57
C SER A 57 1.97 0.39 11.92
N ILE A 58 2.27 1.05 13.04
CA ILE A 58 1.50 2.15 13.66
C ILE A 58 1.23 3.33 12.69
N GLY A 59 2.02 3.49 11.62
CA GLY A 59 1.79 4.49 10.56
C GLY A 59 0.72 4.11 9.51
N ARG A 60 0.19 2.89 9.53
CA ARG A 60 -0.79 2.37 8.57
C ARG A 60 -2.21 2.47 9.13
N ALA A 61 -2.64 3.71 9.36
CA ALA A 61 -3.98 4.00 9.84
C ALA A 61 -5.01 3.64 8.74
N ARG A 62 -6.11 2.96 9.11
CA ARG A 62 -7.29 2.78 8.25
C ARG A 62 -7.61 4.10 7.54
N VAL A 63 -7.97 4.10 6.26
CA VAL A 63 -8.33 5.34 5.52
C VAL A 63 -9.41 6.17 6.26
N LYS A 64 -10.28 5.52 7.06
CA LYS A 64 -11.21 6.20 8.00
C LYS A 64 -10.52 7.16 8.99
N ASN A 65 -9.30 6.87 9.42
CA ASN A 65 -8.51 7.70 10.32
C ASN A 65 -7.72 8.79 9.58
N PHE A 66 -7.36 8.58 8.30
CA PHE A 66 -6.74 9.62 7.47
C PHE A 66 -7.69 10.80 7.23
N VAL A 67 -8.97 10.54 6.95
CA VAL A 67 -10.00 11.60 6.81
C VAL A 67 -10.22 12.36 8.13
N LYS A 68 -10.02 11.70 9.29
CA LYS A 68 -10.07 12.36 10.60
C LYS A 68 -8.89 13.30 10.83
N LEU A 69 -7.68 12.93 10.41
CA LEU A 69 -6.48 13.76 10.56
C LEU A 69 -6.51 15.04 9.72
N GLN A 70 -7.17 15.03 8.54
CA GLN A 70 -7.37 16.24 7.73
C GLN A 70 -8.38 17.23 8.33
N ASN A 71 -9.16 16.83 9.33
CA ASN A 71 -10.19 17.66 9.96
C ASN A 71 -9.78 18.20 11.35
N ILE A 72 -8.52 18.03 11.75
CA ILE A 72 -7.97 18.67 12.94
C ILE A 72 -7.43 20.03 12.50
N ARG A 73 -8.14 21.10 12.88
CA ARG A 73 -7.73 22.50 12.73
C ARG A 73 -6.73 22.89 13.82
#